data_AF-A0A6L6JFT1-F1
#
_entry.id   AF-A0A6L6JFT1-F1
#
_cell.length_a   1.000
_cell.length_b   1.000
_cell.length_c   1.000
_cell.angle_alpha   90.00
_cell.angle_beta   90.00
_cell.angle_gamma   90.00
#
_symmetry.space_group_name_H-M   'P 1'
#
loop_
_entity.id
_entity.type
_entity.pdbx_description
1 polymer ?
#
loop_
_entity_poly.entity_id
_entity_poly.type
_entity_poly.pdbx_seq_one_letter_code
_entity_poly.pdbx_strand_id
1 'polypeptide(L)'
;MTRRIVIGGAVLALTLTAVIALPVWRAQGQDPAQQKEPTAENPFAALDHLVDEATQDFGSSDQAEAGDQDFLRLSPQSGTQDAPMALTENVPYSSCEKAEGFETEAFQASTVEAAARRMIYAYVRQQHVLDTRDCTCSGKAAPVGLVEEAIQNIEATKGKDWNRIAIGNDFAANARQLRDQVEAMCGGTF
;
A
#
# COMPACT_ATOMS: atom_id res chain seq x y z
N MET A 1 40.42 -46.12 9.58
CA MET A 1 39.51 -47.18 9.07
C MET A 1 38.34 -46.51 8.37
N THR A 2 38.01 -47.06 7.21
CA THR A 2 37.23 -46.52 6.10
C THR A 2 35.72 -46.61 6.37
N ARG A 3 34.95 -45.63 5.90
CA ARG A 3 33.75 -45.88 5.07
C ARG A 3 33.23 -44.58 4.43
N ARG A 4 33.45 -44.50 3.12
CA ARG A 4 32.72 -43.65 2.18
C ARG A 4 31.40 -44.34 1.84
N ILE A 5 30.32 -43.58 1.67
CA ILE A 5 29.17 -44.00 0.86
C ILE A 5 28.85 -42.84 -0.09
N VAL A 6 28.91 -43.14 -1.38
CA VAL A 6 28.50 -42.32 -2.53
C VAL A 6 27.49 -43.16 -3.28
N ILE A 7 26.27 -42.66 -3.47
CA ILE A 7 25.28 -43.00 -4.53
C ILE A 7 24.36 -41.76 -4.55
N GLY A 8 24.16 -40.97 -5.60
CA GLY A 8 24.06 -41.25 -7.03
C GLY A 8 22.61 -40.96 -7.46
N GLY A 9 22.37 -40.10 -8.46
CA GLY A 9 21.02 -39.91 -9.02
C GLY A 9 20.84 -38.62 -9.81
N ALA A 10 20.53 -38.74 -11.10
CA ALA A 10 20.62 -37.73 -12.15
C ALA A 10 19.30 -36.95 -12.42
N VAL A 11 19.49 -35.71 -12.87
CA VAL A 11 18.85 -34.99 -14.00
C VAL A 11 17.35 -35.22 -14.29
N LEU A 12 16.57 -34.12 -14.34
CA LEU A 12 15.64 -33.84 -15.44
C LEU A 12 15.24 -32.36 -15.47
N ALA A 13 15.68 -31.67 -16.52
CA ALA A 13 15.23 -30.36 -16.92
C ALA A 13 13.92 -30.50 -17.71
N LEU A 14 12.95 -29.61 -17.46
CA LEU A 14 11.79 -29.41 -18.32
C LEU A 14 11.51 -27.91 -18.43
N THR A 15 11.98 -27.35 -19.54
CA THR A 15 11.62 -26.03 -20.07
C THR A 15 10.28 -26.11 -20.78
N LEU A 16 9.34 -25.22 -20.44
CA LEU A 16 8.12 -25.02 -21.22
C LEU A 16 7.90 -23.51 -21.41
N THR A 17 8.39 -23.02 -22.54
CA THR A 17 8.08 -21.72 -23.13
C THR A 17 6.71 -21.76 -23.80
N ALA A 18 5.77 -20.95 -23.33
CA ALA A 18 4.49 -20.73 -23.99
C ALA A 18 4.61 -19.52 -24.95
N VAL A 19 4.39 -19.77 -26.24
CA VAL A 19 4.26 -18.75 -27.30
C VAL A 19 2.78 -18.45 -27.47
N ILE A 20 2.36 -17.21 -27.24
CA ILE A 20 0.99 -16.74 -27.49
C ILE A 20 0.98 -16.05 -28.86
N ALA A 21 0.18 -16.58 -29.79
CA ALA A 21 -0.08 -16.00 -31.10
C ALA A 21 -1.24 -14.99 -31.02
N LEU A 22 -1.06 -13.81 -31.62
CA LEU A 22 -2.11 -12.80 -31.81
C LEU A 22 -2.72 -12.95 -33.22
N PRO A 23 -4.05 -12.91 -33.41
CA PRO A 23 -4.64 -12.87 -34.73
C PRO A 23 -4.63 -11.45 -35.32
N VAL A 24 -3.95 -11.33 -36.46
CA VAL A 24 -4.00 -10.19 -37.38
C VAL A 24 -5.30 -10.29 -38.20
N TRP A 25 -6.22 -9.36 -38.04
CA TRP A 25 -7.34 -9.16 -38.97
C TRP A 25 -7.08 -7.92 -39.82
N ARG A 26 -6.94 -8.16 -41.13
CA ARG A 26 -6.93 -7.14 -42.19
C ARG A 26 -8.36 -6.64 -42.39
N ALA A 27 -8.58 -5.34 -42.25
CA ALA A 27 -9.75 -4.67 -42.80
C ALA A 27 -9.48 -4.33 -44.27
N GLN A 28 -10.22 -4.95 -45.18
CA GLN A 28 -10.35 -4.52 -46.58
C GLN A 28 -11.15 -3.21 -46.61
N GLY A 29 -10.62 -2.20 -47.30
CA GLY A 29 -11.35 -0.99 -47.59
C GLY A 29 -12.45 -1.22 -48.63
N GLN A 30 -13.56 -0.51 -48.46
CA GLN A 30 -14.44 -0.08 -49.54
C GLN A 30 -15.38 1.00 -48.99
N ASP A 31 -15.05 2.25 -49.30
CA ASP A 31 -16.01 3.33 -49.45
C ASP A 31 -16.62 3.18 -50.86
N PRO A 32 -17.94 3.33 -51.03
CA PRO A 32 -18.39 4.65 -51.49
C PRO A 32 -19.77 5.08 -50.98
N ALA A 33 -19.89 6.39 -50.84
CA ALA A 33 -21.11 7.16 -50.81
C ALA A 33 -22.20 6.63 -51.77
N GLN A 34 -23.34 6.23 -51.20
CA GLN A 34 -24.67 6.79 -51.45
C GLN A 34 -25.73 5.85 -50.89
N GLN A 35 -26.39 6.24 -49.80
CA GLN A 35 -27.80 5.90 -49.60
C GLN A 35 -28.44 6.94 -48.67
N LYS A 36 -29.49 7.57 -49.22
CA LYS A 36 -30.31 8.62 -48.63
C LYS A 36 -30.81 8.25 -47.23
N GLU A 37 -30.66 9.17 -46.29
CA GLU A 37 -31.43 9.21 -45.05
C GLU A 37 -32.93 9.41 -45.36
N PRO A 38 -33.83 8.52 -44.94
CA PRO A 38 -35.18 8.90 -44.63
C PRO A 38 -35.17 9.60 -43.26
N THR A 39 -35.80 10.76 -43.22
CA THR A 39 -36.27 11.52 -42.04
C THR A 39 -36.14 10.79 -40.71
N ALA A 40 -35.28 11.32 -39.84
CA ALA A 40 -35.17 10.94 -38.43
C ALA A 40 -36.51 11.13 -37.72
N GLU A 41 -37.28 10.05 -37.61
CA GLU A 41 -38.25 9.90 -36.53
C GLU A 41 -37.44 9.86 -35.23
N ASN A 42 -37.62 10.87 -34.39
CA ASN A 42 -36.92 11.01 -33.13
C ASN A 42 -37.23 9.79 -32.25
N PRO A 43 -36.26 8.88 -31.98
CA PRO A 43 -36.51 7.63 -31.25
C PRO A 43 -36.83 7.89 -29.77
N PHE A 44 -36.72 9.14 -29.31
CA PHE A 44 -37.03 9.58 -27.96
C PHE A 44 -38.44 10.18 -27.82
N ALA A 45 -39.24 10.28 -28.89
CA ALA A 45 -40.62 10.75 -28.78
C ALA A 45 -41.49 9.85 -27.87
N ALA A 46 -41.11 8.58 -27.70
CA ALA A 46 -41.74 7.66 -26.76
C ALA A 46 -41.41 7.93 -25.28
N LEU A 47 -40.38 8.73 -24.99
CA LEU A 47 -40.02 9.11 -23.61
C LEU A 47 -40.79 10.32 -23.10
N ASP A 48 -41.31 11.20 -23.96
CA ASP A 48 -42.09 12.36 -23.53
C ASP A 48 -43.38 11.94 -22.79
N HIS A 49 -43.97 10.80 -23.16
CA HIS A 49 -45.12 10.24 -22.45
C HIS A 49 -44.79 9.52 -21.14
N LEU A 50 -43.52 9.17 -20.89
CA LEU A 50 -43.09 8.53 -19.63
C LEU A 50 -42.72 9.55 -18.55
N VAL A 51 -42.43 10.80 -18.94
CA VAL A 51 -42.11 11.88 -18.00
C VAL A 51 -43.36 12.48 -17.35
N ASP A 52 -44.50 12.47 -18.05
CA ASP A 52 -45.77 12.99 -17.51
C ASP A 52 -46.45 12.07 -16.48
N GLU A 53 -46.15 10.76 -16.46
CA GLU A 53 -46.70 9.81 -15.46
C GLU A 53 -45.82 9.61 -14.21
N ALA A 54 -44.60 10.17 -14.19
CA ALA A 54 -43.68 10.04 -13.04
C ALA A 54 -43.72 11.24 -12.07
N THR A 55 -44.75 12.09 -12.16
CA THR A 55 -44.94 13.26 -11.27
C THR A 55 -46.14 13.13 -10.33
N GLN A 56 -46.63 11.91 -10.10
CA GLN A 56 -47.53 11.65 -8.98
C GLN A 56 -46.79 11.03 -7.80
N ASP A 57 -46.75 11.81 -6.73
CA ASP A 57 -46.47 11.41 -5.35
C ASP A 57 -45.01 11.23 -4.94
N PHE A 58 -44.24 12.32 -4.97
CA PHE A 58 -43.17 12.53 -3.99
C PHE A 58 -43.67 13.47 -2.91
N GLY A 59 -44.58 12.96 -2.08
CA GLY A 59 -44.89 13.56 -0.80
C GLY A 59 -43.59 13.81 -0.03
N SER A 60 -43.36 15.09 0.27
CA SER A 60 -42.31 15.56 1.17
C SER A 60 -42.45 14.83 2.50
N SER A 61 -41.66 13.78 2.68
CA SER A 61 -41.57 13.06 3.93
C SER A 61 -40.16 13.25 4.44
N ASP A 62 -40.07 13.71 5.68
CA ASP A 62 -38.85 13.93 6.47
C ASP A 62 -37.96 12.67 6.62
N GLN A 63 -38.25 11.59 5.89
CA GLN A 63 -37.48 10.36 5.78
C GLN A 63 -36.38 10.42 4.72
N ALA A 64 -36.45 11.31 3.73
CA ALA A 64 -35.38 11.46 2.74
C ALA A 64 -34.08 12.00 3.38
N GLU A 65 -34.18 12.91 4.36
CA GLU A 65 -33.00 13.44 5.06
C GLU A 65 -32.33 12.42 5.99
N ALA A 66 -33.09 11.46 6.53
CA ALA A 66 -32.53 10.40 7.37
C ALA A 66 -31.75 9.36 6.55
N GLY A 67 -32.22 9.05 5.33
CA GLY A 67 -31.53 8.14 4.41
C GLY A 67 -30.21 8.70 3.87
N ASP A 68 -30.16 10.01 3.59
CA ASP A 68 -28.93 10.67 3.14
C ASP A 68 -27.86 10.70 4.25
N GLN A 69 -28.27 10.86 5.51
CA GLN A 69 -27.32 10.75 6.64
C GLN A 69 -26.80 9.33 6.86
N ASP A 70 -27.60 8.30 6.57
CA ASP A 70 -27.15 6.90 6.66
C ASP A 70 -26.24 6.52 5.49
N PHE A 71 -26.46 7.07 4.29
CA PHE A 71 -25.55 6.89 3.16
C PHE A 71 -24.16 7.52 3.42
N LEU A 72 -24.12 8.65 4.13
CA LEU A 72 -22.87 9.26 4.60
C LEU A 72 -22.19 8.46 5.72
N ARG A 73 -22.90 7.56 6.41
CA ARG A 73 -22.33 6.61 7.40
C ARG A 73 -21.85 5.30 6.79
N LEU A 74 -22.31 4.96 5.58
CA LEU A 74 -21.96 3.71 4.88
C LEU A 74 -20.76 3.86 3.93
N SER A 75 -20.24 5.07 3.76
CA SER A 75 -18.89 5.21 3.22
C SER A 75 -17.93 4.61 4.25
N PRO A 76 -17.07 3.64 3.88
CA PRO A 76 -15.95 3.29 4.74
C PRO A 76 -15.15 4.58 4.89
N GLN A 77 -15.30 5.25 6.04
CA GLN A 77 -14.30 6.21 6.48
C GLN A 77 -13.01 5.40 6.47
N SER A 78 -12.15 5.71 5.51
CA SER A 78 -10.87 5.06 5.36
C SER A 78 -10.10 5.25 6.66
N GLY A 79 -10.19 4.30 7.59
CA GLY A 79 -9.28 4.08 8.70
C GLY A 79 -8.91 5.29 9.58
N THR A 80 -9.82 6.23 9.87
CA THR A 80 -9.53 7.34 10.81
C THR A 80 -10.21 7.17 12.18
N GLN A 81 -10.62 5.96 12.55
CA GLN A 81 -11.01 5.69 13.93
C GLN A 81 -9.75 5.41 14.77
N ASP A 82 -9.39 6.42 15.58
CA ASP A 82 -8.42 6.42 16.68
C ASP A 82 -6.93 6.60 16.38
N ALA A 83 -6.54 7.17 15.23
CA ALA A 83 -5.19 7.72 15.12
C ALA A 83 -5.10 9.02 15.95
N PRO A 84 -4.13 9.17 16.89
CA PRO A 84 -3.94 10.41 17.61
C PRO A 84 -3.72 11.56 16.61
N MET A 85 -4.21 12.76 16.92
CA MET A 85 -3.93 13.92 16.06
C MET A 85 -2.45 14.28 16.15
N ALA A 86 -1.84 14.55 15.00
CA ALA A 86 -0.48 15.09 14.91
C ALA A 86 -0.38 16.44 15.65
N LEU A 87 0.79 16.70 16.24
CA LEU A 87 1.09 17.98 16.89
C LEU A 87 1.76 18.98 15.95
N THR A 88 2.14 18.54 14.74
CA THR A 88 2.90 19.31 13.76
C THR A 88 2.39 19.07 12.34
N GLU A 89 2.79 19.93 11.41
CA GLU A 89 2.58 19.70 9.98
C GLU A 89 3.43 18.53 9.47
N ASN A 90 2.93 17.85 8.44
CA ASN A 90 3.60 16.72 7.83
C ASN A 90 4.74 17.15 6.89
N VAL A 91 5.95 16.68 7.16
CA VAL A 91 7.10 16.80 6.25
C VAL A 91 7.46 15.41 5.73
N PRO A 92 7.44 15.13 4.41
CA PRO A 92 7.79 13.81 3.88
C PRO A 92 9.19 13.36 4.32
N TYR A 93 9.33 12.11 4.78
CA TYR A 93 10.59 11.57 5.26
C TYR A 93 11.66 11.52 4.16
N SER A 94 11.24 11.41 2.90
CA SER A 94 12.15 11.44 1.75
C SER A 94 12.88 12.78 1.58
N SER A 95 12.35 13.88 2.12
CA SER A 95 13.02 15.19 2.12
C SER A 95 13.84 15.45 3.38
N CYS A 96 13.82 14.55 4.36
CA CYS A 96 14.58 14.70 5.60
C CYS A 96 16.01 14.17 5.47
N GLU A 97 16.95 14.83 6.14
CA GLU A 97 18.27 14.30 6.38
C GLU A 97 18.18 12.98 7.18
N LYS A 98 19.13 12.07 6.94
CA LYS A 98 19.19 10.83 7.71
C LYS A 98 19.61 11.13 9.14
N ALA A 99 19.11 10.33 10.07
CA ALA A 99 19.50 10.46 11.47
C ALA A 99 21.03 10.29 11.60
N GLU A 100 21.60 10.99 12.56
CA GLU A 100 23.01 10.87 12.88
C GLU A 100 23.38 9.40 13.15
N GLY A 101 24.48 8.93 12.55
CA GLY A 101 24.94 7.54 12.67
C GLY A 101 24.31 6.56 11.67
N PHE A 102 23.30 6.97 10.89
CA PHE A 102 22.73 6.12 9.84
C PHE A 102 23.71 5.86 8.68
N GLU A 103 24.68 6.75 8.47
CA GLU A 103 25.72 6.61 7.43
C GLU A 103 26.88 5.68 7.84
N THR A 104 26.84 5.12 9.05
CA THR A 104 27.88 4.19 9.52
C THR A 104 27.85 2.85 8.79
N GLU A 105 28.98 2.14 8.80
CA GLU A 105 29.10 0.80 8.20
C GLU A 105 28.06 -0.19 8.76
N ALA A 106 27.68 -0.03 10.04
CA ALA A 106 26.67 -0.85 10.70
C ALA A 106 25.30 -0.83 9.99
N PHE A 107 24.99 0.24 9.25
CA PHE A 107 23.74 0.37 8.49
C PHE A 107 23.96 0.27 6.97
N GLN A 108 25.08 0.78 6.46
CA GLN A 108 25.31 0.88 5.02
C GLN A 108 25.91 -0.38 4.39
N ALA A 109 26.53 -1.25 5.18
CA ALA A 109 27.18 -2.45 4.64
C ALA A 109 26.19 -3.39 3.91
N SER A 110 26.72 -4.15 2.96
CA SER A 110 25.99 -5.20 2.23
C SER A 110 26.01 -6.53 2.99
N THR A 111 25.71 -6.49 4.29
CA THR A 111 25.67 -7.66 5.17
C THR A 111 24.26 -7.94 5.67
N VAL A 112 24.00 -9.17 6.09
CA VAL A 112 22.71 -9.57 6.69
C VAL A 112 22.43 -8.79 7.98
N GLU A 113 23.47 -8.50 8.76
CA GLU A 113 23.38 -7.69 9.98
C GLU A 113 22.94 -6.25 9.68
N ALA A 114 23.58 -5.58 8.72
CA ALA A 114 23.22 -4.23 8.31
C ALA A 114 21.82 -4.17 7.66
N ALA A 115 21.43 -5.22 6.93
CA ALA A 115 20.07 -5.34 6.42
C ALA A 115 19.03 -5.42 7.55
N ALA A 116 19.26 -6.25 8.57
CA ALA A 116 18.39 -6.36 9.73
C ALA A 116 18.28 -5.03 10.49
N ARG A 117 19.41 -4.35 10.71
CA ARG A 117 19.47 -3.02 11.34
C ARG A 117 18.63 -1.99 10.59
N ARG A 118 18.73 -1.92 9.25
CA ARG A 118 17.90 -1.03 8.43
C ARG A 118 16.40 -1.35 8.52
N MET A 119 16.04 -2.63 8.59
CA MET A 119 14.65 -3.07 8.75
C MET A 119 14.09 -2.71 10.13
N ILE A 120 14.86 -2.93 11.19
CA ILE A 120 14.51 -2.47 12.55
C ILE A 120 14.40 -0.95 12.58
N TYR A 121 15.30 -0.23 11.92
CA TYR A 121 15.25 1.23 11.83
C TYR A 121 13.98 1.73 11.12
N ALA A 122 13.45 0.99 10.14
CA ALA A 122 12.17 1.31 9.51
C ALA A 122 11.01 1.30 10.52
N TYR A 123 10.98 0.31 11.41
CA TYR A 123 9.96 0.20 12.44
C TYR A 123 10.12 1.27 13.53
N VAL A 124 11.31 1.40 14.12
CA VAL A 124 11.51 2.31 15.27
C VAL A 124 11.24 3.76 14.90
N ARG A 125 11.51 4.19 13.65
CA ARG A 125 11.23 5.58 13.25
C ARG A 125 9.73 5.88 13.19
N GLN A 126 8.91 4.92 12.76
CA GLN A 126 7.46 5.11 12.71
C GLN A 126 6.86 5.03 14.11
N GLN A 127 7.35 4.08 14.92
CA GLN A 127 6.98 4.02 16.34
C GLN A 127 7.30 5.33 17.05
N HIS A 128 8.49 5.88 16.83
CA HIS A 128 8.91 7.15 17.42
C HIS A 128 7.98 8.32 17.02
N VAL A 129 7.56 8.38 15.76
CA VAL A 129 6.60 9.40 15.31
C VAL A 129 5.24 9.22 15.98
N LEU A 130 4.74 7.99 16.13
CA LEU A 130 3.48 7.74 16.84
C LEU A 130 3.58 8.12 18.32
N ASP A 131 4.70 7.81 18.97
CA ASP A 131 4.93 8.10 20.39
C ASP A 131 5.05 9.61 20.66
N THR A 132 5.74 10.33 19.78
CA THR A 132 5.98 11.77 19.91
C THR A 132 4.90 12.64 19.27
N ARG A 133 4.13 12.08 18.33
CA ARG A 133 3.18 12.78 17.46
C ARG A 133 3.81 13.91 16.63
N ASP A 134 5.12 13.83 16.39
CA ASP A 134 5.89 14.78 15.60
C ASP A 134 6.05 14.28 14.16
N CYS A 135 5.36 14.95 13.23
CA CYS A 135 5.36 14.67 11.80
C CYS A 135 6.44 15.46 11.02
N THR A 136 7.28 16.23 11.71
CA THR A 136 8.43 16.92 11.11
C THR A 136 9.61 15.97 10.89
N CYS A 137 10.70 16.48 10.31
CA CYS A 137 11.93 15.70 10.18
C CYS A 137 12.53 15.27 11.52
N SER A 138 12.33 16.03 12.59
CA SER A 138 12.84 15.66 13.92
C SER A 138 12.19 14.40 14.45
N GLY A 139 10.86 14.28 14.33
CA GLY A 139 10.15 13.04 14.67
C GLY A 139 10.45 11.90 13.70
N LYS A 140 10.52 12.15 12.38
CA LYS A 140 10.69 11.09 11.39
C LYS A 140 12.12 10.56 11.26
N ALA A 141 13.12 11.36 11.58
CA ALA A 141 14.54 10.95 11.64
C ALA A 141 14.91 10.51 13.05
N ALA A 142 14.28 9.42 13.50
CA ALA A 142 14.47 8.91 14.85
C ALA A 142 15.94 8.58 15.17
N PRO A 143 16.40 8.74 16.43
CA PRO A 143 17.77 8.42 16.81
C PRO A 143 18.12 6.95 16.53
N VAL A 144 19.29 6.70 15.95
CA VAL A 144 19.75 5.32 15.67
C VAL A 144 19.94 4.48 16.94
N GLY A 145 20.13 5.11 18.10
CA GLY A 145 20.22 4.43 19.40
C GLY A 145 19.00 3.55 19.73
N LEU A 146 17.81 3.93 19.25
CA LEU A 146 16.60 3.12 19.42
C LEU A 146 16.69 1.75 18.72
N VAL A 147 17.54 1.63 17.68
CA VAL A 147 17.81 0.34 17.03
C VAL A 147 18.60 -0.56 17.95
N GLU A 148 19.58 -0.03 18.70
CA GLU A 148 20.35 -0.84 19.65
C GLU A 148 19.48 -1.31 20.81
N GLU A 149 18.57 -0.48 21.31
CA GLU A 149 17.60 -0.86 22.33
C GLU A 149 16.70 -2.01 21.84
N ALA A 150 16.21 -1.91 20.59
CA ALA A 150 15.42 -2.97 19.97
C ALA A 150 16.23 -4.26 19.81
N ILE A 151 17.50 -4.18 19.39
CA ILE A 151 18.40 -5.34 19.28
C ILE A 151 18.65 -5.98 20.64
N GLN A 152 18.92 -5.19 21.68
CA GLN A 152 19.11 -5.70 23.04
C GLN A 152 17.87 -6.46 23.54
N ASN A 153 16.67 -5.96 23.25
CA ASN A 153 15.43 -6.66 23.58
C ASN A 153 15.27 -7.97 22.78
N ILE A 154 15.60 -7.97 21.48
CA ILE A 154 15.62 -9.20 20.67
C ILE A 154 16.62 -10.21 21.25
N GLU A 155 17.81 -9.78 21.62
CA GLU A 155 18.82 -10.67 22.21
C GLU A 155 18.40 -11.20 23.58
N ALA A 156 17.74 -10.38 24.40
CA ALA A 156 17.21 -10.81 25.70
C ALA A 156 16.10 -11.87 25.56
N THR A 157 15.29 -11.79 24.50
CA THR A 157 14.13 -12.67 24.30
C THR A 157 14.42 -13.89 23.42
N LYS A 158 15.33 -13.77 22.45
CA LYS A 158 15.64 -14.79 21.43
C LYS A 158 17.09 -15.28 21.46
N GLY A 159 17.94 -14.69 22.29
CA GLY A 159 19.38 -14.99 22.36
C GLY A 159 20.19 -14.26 21.28
N LYS A 160 21.52 -14.23 21.42
CA LYS A 160 22.45 -13.52 20.51
C LYS A 160 22.49 -14.08 19.09
N ASP A 161 22.11 -15.35 18.93
CA ASP A 161 22.11 -16.06 17.64
C ASP A 161 20.74 -15.99 16.92
N TRP A 162 19.93 -14.97 17.23
CA TRP A 162 18.64 -14.76 16.58
C TRP A 162 18.75 -14.68 15.04
N ASN A 163 17.72 -15.13 14.34
CA ASN A 163 17.73 -15.14 12.88
C ASN A 163 17.52 -13.71 12.33
N ARG A 164 18.59 -13.09 11.85
CA ARG A 164 18.60 -11.71 11.32
C ARG A 164 17.59 -11.47 10.20
N ILE A 165 17.45 -12.45 9.31
CA ILE A 165 16.56 -12.35 8.15
C ILE A 165 15.11 -12.45 8.60
N ALA A 166 14.78 -13.46 9.40
CA ALA A 166 13.41 -13.67 9.86
C ALA A 166 12.92 -12.48 10.69
N ILE A 167 13.69 -12.08 11.71
CA ILE A 167 13.31 -10.97 12.57
C ILE A 167 13.34 -9.64 11.81
N GLY A 168 14.34 -9.39 10.96
CA GLY A 168 14.35 -8.20 10.11
C GLY A 168 13.09 -8.09 9.25
N ASN A 169 12.67 -9.20 8.63
CA ASN A 169 11.44 -9.22 7.84
C ASN A 169 10.18 -8.95 8.68
N ASP A 170 10.10 -9.49 9.90
CA ASP A 170 8.99 -9.21 10.83
C ASP A 170 8.93 -7.71 11.16
N PHE A 171 10.07 -7.09 11.48
CA PHE A 171 10.16 -5.65 11.71
C PHE A 171 9.77 -4.84 10.47
N ALA A 172 10.22 -5.24 9.28
CA ALA A 172 9.84 -4.58 8.03
C ALA A 172 8.34 -4.71 7.73
N ALA A 173 7.71 -5.84 8.08
CA ALA A 173 6.26 -6.02 7.95
C ALA A 173 5.50 -5.12 8.93
N ASN A 174 5.90 -5.12 10.21
CA ASN A 174 5.31 -4.24 11.22
C ASN A 174 5.50 -2.77 10.88
N ALA A 175 6.65 -2.41 10.30
CA ALA A 175 6.90 -1.05 9.84
C ALA A 175 5.90 -0.60 8.77
N ARG A 176 5.53 -1.49 7.83
CA ARG A 176 4.50 -1.15 6.84
C ARG A 176 3.15 -0.88 7.50
N GLN A 177 2.79 -1.65 8.52
CA GLN A 177 1.54 -1.45 9.26
C GLN A 177 1.55 -0.16 10.08
N LEU A 178 2.67 0.18 10.73
CA LEU A 178 2.81 1.44 11.45
C LEU A 178 2.80 2.65 10.51
N ARG A 179 3.32 2.51 9.29
CA ARG A 179 3.29 3.58 8.31
C ARG A 179 1.87 4.08 8.06
N ASP A 180 0.93 3.17 7.86
CA ASP A 180 -0.45 3.53 7.56
C ASP A 180 -1.07 4.34 8.72
N GLN A 181 -0.73 4.00 9.97
CA GLN A 181 -1.15 4.76 11.15
C GLN A 181 -0.49 6.14 11.22
N VAL A 182 0.80 6.24 10.89
CA VAL A 182 1.51 7.52 10.85
C VAL A 182 0.94 8.41 9.75
N GLU A 183 0.68 7.88 8.56
CA GLU A 183 0.12 8.64 7.44
C GLU A 183 -1.29 9.15 7.76
N ALA A 184 -2.10 8.32 8.43
CA ALA A 184 -3.40 8.73 8.95
C ALA A 184 -3.28 9.84 10.00
N MET A 185 -2.35 9.74 10.95
CA MET A 185 -2.11 10.75 11.98
C MET A 185 -1.58 12.07 11.38
N CYS A 186 -0.61 12.00 10.48
CA CYS A 186 0.06 13.16 9.89
C CYS A 186 -0.74 13.78 8.73
N GLY A 187 -1.76 13.10 8.22
CA GLY A 187 -2.60 13.61 7.14
C GLY A 187 -1.89 13.63 5.77
N GLY A 188 -0.97 12.69 5.53
CA GLY A 188 -0.25 12.61 4.27
C GLY A 188 0.86 11.55 4.28
N THR A 189 1.57 11.44 3.16
CA THR A 189 2.63 10.43 2.99
C THR A 189 3.72 10.57 4.04
N PHE A 190 4.20 9.42 4.52
CA PHE A 190 5.29 9.34 5.47
C PHE A 190 6.61 9.82 4.86
#